data_AF-A0A0M1J3Q4-F1
#
_entry.id   AF-A0A0M1J3Q4-F1
#
_cell.length_a   1.000
_cell.length_b   1.000
_cell.length_c   1.000
_cell.angle_alpha   90.00
_cell.angle_beta   90.00
_cell.angle_gamma   90.00
#
_symmetry.space_group_name_H-M   'P 1'
#
loop_
_entity.id
_entity.type
_entity.pdbx_description
1 polymer ?
#
loop_
_entity_poly.entity_id
_entity_poly.type
_entity_poly.pdbx_seq_one_letter_code
_entity_poly.pdbx_strand_id
1 'polypeptide(L)'
;MADRRAETPEDPYIKRMRSKRARIALSSGGLEPVTDAGLNNHSVFANALINVLKDNKGIMDSNTLFSRLRRPVAVNAAQTPEHGDIRNANHDGGDFLFIPQKP
;
A
#
# COMPACT_ATOMS: atom_id res chain seq x y z
N MET A 1 -19.00 -12.63 8.87
CA MET A 1 -17.84 -11.75 8.72
C MET A 1 -18.09 -10.54 9.61
N ALA A 2 -17.20 -10.24 10.55
CA ALA A 2 -17.41 -9.16 11.50
C ALA A 2 -17.53 -7.82 10.76
N ASP A 3 -18.59 -7.09 11.08
CA ASP A 3 -18.84 -5.72 10.65
C ASP A 3 -17.65 -4.85 11.07
N ARG A 4 -16.74 -4.56 10.12
CA ARG A 4 -15.52 -3.83 10.41
C ARG A 4 -15.89 -2.36 10.61
N ARG A 5 -16.05 -1.96 11.87
CA ARG A 5 -16.05 -0.54 12.27
C ARG A 5 -14.84 0.14 11.63
N ALA A 6 -14.99 1.42 11.26
CA ALA A 6 -13.87 2.21 10.77
C ALA A 6 -12.71 2.13 11.78
N GLU A 7 -11.53 1.73 11.30
CA GLU A 7 -10.33 1.60 12.13
C GLU A 7 -9.92 2.98 12.65
N THR A 8 -9.66 3.07 13.96
CA THR A 8 -9.26 4.31 14.65
C THR A 8 -7.84 4.21 15.15
N PRO A 9 -7.15 5.32 15.48
CA PRO A 9 -5.81 5.28 16.06
C PRO A 9 -5.73 4.48 17.37
N GLU A 10 -6.88 4.27 18.03
CA GLU A 10 -7.00 3.56 19.29
C GLU A 10 -7.29 2.06 19.12
N ASP A 11 -7.55 1.59 17.90
CA ASP A 11 -7.78 0.18 17.62
C ASP A 11 -6.56 -0.67 18.05
N PRO A 12 -6.74 -1.79 18.77
CA PRO A 12 -5.64 -2.64 19.23
C PRO A 12 -4.72 -3.11 18.10
N TYR A 13 -5.25 -3.39 16.92
CA TYR A 13 -4.46 -3.76 15.75
C TYR A 13 -3.56 -2.60 15.32
N ILE A 14 -4.14 -1.40 15.19
CA ILE A 14 -3.41 -0.18 14.81
C ILE A 14 -2.31 0.15 15.81
N LYS A 15 -2.61 0.08 17.12
CA LYS A 15 -1.61 0.29 18.18
C LYS A 15 -0.46 -0.70 18.06
N ARG A 16 -0.76 -1.99 17.85
CA ARG A 16 0.25 -3.03 17.69
C ARG A 16 1.14 -2.75 16.49
N MET A 17 0.58 -2.49 15.31
CA MET A 17 1.34 -2.23 14.09
C MET A 17 2.27 -1.01 14.24
N ARG A 18 1.78 0.08 14.84
CA ARG A 18 2.57 1.31 15.08
C ARG A 18 3.68 1.13 16.11
N SER A 19 3.52 0.22 17.07
CA SER A 19 4.50 0.01 18.15
C SER A 19 5.75 -0.76 17.71
N LYS A 20 5.72 -1.37 16.52
CA LYS A 20 6.72 -2.31 16.05
C LYS A 20 7.50 -1.79 14.85
N ARG A 21 8.69 -2.33 14.62
CA ARG A 21 9.54 -1.95 13.49
C ARG A 21 9.00 -2.53 12.18
N ALA A 22 8.81 -1.65 11.18
CA ALA A 22 8.38 -1.99 9.82
C ALA A 22 9.53 -1.85 8.81
N ARG A 23 9.60 -2.81 7.87
CA ARG A 23 10.61 -2.95 6.80
C ARG A 23 9.96 -3.69 5.65
N ILE A 24 9.17 -2.94 4.88
CA ILE A 24 8.30 -3.48 3.82
C ILE A 24 8.75 -2.83 2.50
N ALA A 25 8.82 -3.64 1.45
CA ALA A 25 9.00 -3.19 0.09
C ALA A 25 7.66 -3.20 -0.63
N LEU A 26 7.43 -2.18 -1.45
CA LEU A 26 6.35 -2.09 -2.43
C LEU A 26 7.00 -1.69 -3.76
N SER A 27 6.95 -2.56 -4.76
CA SER A 27 7.57 -2.33 -6.08
C SER A 27 6.52 -2.24 -7.19
N SER A 28 6.87 -1.59 -8.29
CA SER A 28 6.00 -1.47 -9.47
C SER A 28 5.91 -2.73 -10.32
N GLY A 29 6.94 -3.57 -10.24
CA GLY A 29 7.11 -4.83 -10.95
C GLY A 29 8.06 -5.75 -10.19
N GLY A 30 8.15 -7.01 -10.61
CA GLY A 30 9.18 -7.94 -10.17
C GLY A 30 10.42 -7.78 -11.05
N LEU A 31 10.62 -8.72 -11.96
CA LEU A 31 11.71 -8.72 -12.93
C LEU A 31 11.29 -8.21 -14.32
N GLU A 32 10.01 -7.89 -14.48
CA GLU A 32 9.47 -7.38 -15.73
C GLU A 32 9.88 -5.92 -16.00
N PRO A 33 10.00 -5.50 -17.27
CA PRO A 33 10.12 -4.10 -17.61
C PRO A 33 8.93 -3.29 -17.11
N VAL A 34 9.22 -2.10 -16.56
CA VAL A 34 8.21 -1.21 -16.00
C VAL A 34 7.77 -0.17 -17.02
N THR A 35 6.47 0.11 -17.09
CA THR A 35 5.92 1.07 -18.06
C THR A 35 5.91 2.48 -17.48
N ASP A 36 6.68 3.38 -18.09
CA ASP A 36 6.70 4.81 -17.76
C ASP A 36 5.54 5.60 -18.41
N ALA A 37 4.92 5.04 -19.46
CA ALA A 37 3.78 5.62 -20.16
C ALA A 37 2.45 5.36 -19.43
N GLY A 38 2.22 6.03 -18.30
CA GLY A 38 0.93 5.99 -17.59
C GLY A 38 0.06 7.23 -17.84
N LEU A 39 -0.91 7.43 -16.95
CA LEU A 39 -1.88 8.53 -17.01
C LEU A 39 -1.42 9.71 -16.14
N ASN A 40 -1.94 10.91 -16.42
CA ASN A 40 -1.71 12.10 -15.60
C ASN A 40 -0.22 12.46 -15.39
N ASN A 41 0.63 12.22 -16.39
CA ASN A 41 2.07 12.47 -16.32
C ASN A 41 2.79 11.62 -15.24
N HIS A 42 2.25 10.44 -14.95
CA HIS A 42 2.82 9.46 -14.02
C HIS A 42 2.90 8.09 -14.68
N SER A 43 3.82 7.23 -14.21
CA SER A 43 3.80 5.81 -14.59
C SER A 43 2.50 5.14 -14.16
N VAL A 44 2.17 3.98 -14.75
CA VAL A 44 0.95 3.24 -14.40
C VAL A 44 0.89 2.94 -12.89
N PHE A 45 2.03 2.55 -12.31
CA PHE A 45 2.16 2.32 -10.88
C PHE A 45 1.96 3.60 -10.06
N ALA A 46 2.67 4.68 -10.40
CA ALA A 46 2.61 5.93 -9.64
C ALA A 46 1.20 6.54 -9.68
N ASN A 47 0.54 6.53 -10.83
CA ASN A 47 -0.84 6.99 -10.96
C ASN A 47 -1.80 6.16 -10.09
N ALA A 48 -1.66 4.82 -10.09
CA ALA A 48 -2.47 3.95 -9.24
C ALA A 48 -2.24 4.21 -7.74
N LEU A 49 -0.98 4.35 -7.33
CA LEU A 49 -0.62 4.67 -5.95
C LEU A 49 -1.23 6.00 -5.49
N ILE A 50 -1.10 7.05 -6.28
CA ILE A 50 -1.66 8.37 -5.98
C ILE A 50 -3.18 8.29 -5.84
N ASN A 51 -3.87 7.58 -6.74
CA ASN A 51 -5.32 7.45 -6.68
C ASN A 51 -5.78 6.72 -5.41
N VAL A 52 -5.13 5.61 -5.04
CA VAL A 52 -5.47 4.89 -3.80
C VAL A 52 -5.26 5.77 -2.56
N LEU A 53 -4.20 6.59 -2.55
CA LEU A 53 -3.94 7.52 -1.44
C LEU A 53 -4.95 8.68 -1.39
N LYS A 54 -5.34 9.24 -2.55
CA LYS A 54 -6.37 10.30 -2.65
C LYS A 54 -7.75 9.82 -2.23
N ASP A 55 -8.10 8.59 -2.59
CA ASP A 55 -9.39 7.98 -2.27
C ASP A 55 -9.46 7.44 -0.83
N ASN A 56 -8.37 7.54 -0.07
CA ASN A 56 -8.32 7.02 1.28
C ASN A 56 -9.18 7.85 2.25
N LYS A 57 -10.14 7.19 2.91
CA LYS A 57 -11.09 7.82 3.87
C LYS A 57 -10.88 7.39 5.32
N GLY A 58 -9.86 6.58 5.60
CA GLY A 58 -9.59 6.05 6.94
C GLY A 58 -8.14 5.59 7.10
N ILE A 59 -7.82 5.00 8.25
CA ILE A 59 -6.50 4.39 8.42
C ILE A 59 -6.41 3.17 7.50
N MET A 60 -5.32 3.07 6.76
CA MET A 60 -5.06 1.99 5.82
C MET A 60 -3.65 1.45 6.06
N ASP A 61 -3.53 0.14 6.23
CA ASP A 61 -2.24 -0.54 6.31
C ASP A 61 -1.63 -0.79 4.92
N SER A 62 -0.37 -1.24 4.86
CA SER A 62 0.30 -1.44 3.56
C SER A 62 -0.30 -2.60 2.76
N ASN A 63 -0.84 -3.63 3.42
CA ASN A 63 -1.54 -4.75 2.77
C ASN A 63 -2.82 -4.29 2.04
N THR A 64 -3.59 -3.42 2.69
CA THR A 64 -4.82 -2.84 2.15
C THR A 64 -4.50 -1.87 1.02
N LEU A 65 -3.46 -1.03 1.18
CA LEU A 65 -2.92 -0.20 0.11
C LEU A 65 -2.57 -1.06 -1.12
N PHE A 66 -1.77 -2.11 -0.92
CA PHE A 66 -1.34 -3.01 -2.00
C PHE A 66 -2.52 -3.72 -2.66
N SER A 67 -3.48 -4.23 -1.88
CA SER A 67 -4.66 -4.92 -2.42
C SER A 67 -5.48 -4.03 -3.35
N ARG A 68 -5.57 -2.72 -3.03
CA ARG A 68 -6.25 -1.73 -3.87
C ARG A 68 -5.43 -1.31 -5.09
N LEU A 69 -4.10 -1.27 -4.96
CA LEU A 69 -3.17 -0.88 -6.02
C LEU A 69 -2.94 -1.99 -7.06
N ARG A 70 -2.90 -3.25 -6.63
CA ARG A 70 -2.47 -4.39 -7.46
C ARG A 70 -3.30 -4.54 -8.73
N ARG A 71 -4.63 -4.52 -8.61
CA ARG A 71 -5.53 -4.71 -9.76
C ARG A 71 -5.41 -3.58 -10.79
N PRO A 72 -5.49 -2.29 -10.42
CA PRO A 72 -5.29 -1.18 -11.37
C PRO A 72 -3.97 -1.26 -12.15
N VAL A 73 -2.87 -1.71 -11.53
CA VAL A 73 -1.59 -1.84 -12.25
C VAL A 73 -1.64 -3.04 -13.21
N ALA A 74 -2.04 -4.22 -12.72
CA ALA A 74 -2.04 -5.45 -13.51
C ALA A 74 -2.99 -5.43 -14.73
N VAL A 75 -4.04 -4.61 -14.71
CA VAL A 75 -4.96 -4.47 -15.86
C VAL A 75 -4.51 -3.42 -16.88
N ASN A 76 -3.61 -2.51 -16.49
CA ASN A 76 -3.17 -1.39 -17.34
C ASN A 76 -1.70 -1.49 -17.76
N ALA A 77 -0.97 -2.50 -17.31
CA ALA A 77 0.41 -2.77 -17.69
C ALA A 77 0.74 -4.27 -17.55
N ALA A 78 1.77 -4.72 -18.26
CA ALA A 78 2.25 -6.10 -18.16
C ALA A 78 3.01 -6.38 -16.84
N GLN A 79 3.46 -5.34 -16.14
CA GLN A 79 4.12 -5.44 -14.85
C GLN A 79 3.14 -5.84 -13.75
N THR A 80 3.60 -6.69 -12.82
CA THR A 80 2.84 -7.05 -11.61
C THR A 80 3.52 -6.46 -10.39
N PRO A 81 2.88 -5.53 -9.66
CA PRO A 81 3.50 -4.94 -8.48
C PRO A 81 3.64 -5.99 -7.38
N GLU A 82 4.70 -5.88 -6.58
CA GLU A 82 4.98 -6.76 -5.45
C GLU A 82 4.95 -5.99 -4.13
N HIS A 83 4.59 -6.69 -3.06
CA HIS A 83 4.58 -6.18 -1.69
C HIS A 83 5.03 -7.28 -0.74
N GLY A 84 5.90 -6.94 0.21
CA GLY A 84 6.32 -7.88 1.23
C GLY A 84 7.45 -7.37 2.12
N ASP A 85 7.80 -8.19 3.11
CA ASP A 85 8.85 -7.88 4.06
C ASP A 85 10.23 -7.94 3.41
N ILE A 86 11.08 -6.96 3.74
CA ILE A 86 12.48 -6.98 3.35
C ILE A 86 13.20 -8.04 4.20
N ARG A 87 13.65 -9.11 3.55
CA ARG A 87 14.37 -10.22 4.20
C ARG A 87 15.65 -9.72 4.89
N ASN A 88 15.93 -10.27 6.07
CA ASN A 88 17.12 -9.95 6.87
C ASN A 88 17.25 -8.45 7.26
N ALA A 89 16.17 -7.67 7.20
CA ALA A 89 16.19 -6.24 7.55
C ALA A 89 15.78 -5.93 9.00
N ASN A 90 15.70 -6.95 9.87
CA ASN A 90 15.21 -6.82 11.24
C ASN A 90 13.78 -6.23 11.30
N HIS A 91 12.88 -6.79 10.48
CA HIS A 91 11.44 -6.56 10.54
C HIS A 91 10.85 -7.21 11.80
N ASP A 92 9.97 -6.52 12.52
CA ASP A 92 9.38 -7.00 13.79
C ASP A 92 7.84 -7.19 13.70
N GLY A 93 7.28 -7.15 12.49
CA GLY A 93 5.83 -7.29 12.28
C GLY A 93 5.06 -6.00 12.55
N GLY A 94 5.72 -4.84 12.44
CA GLY A 94 5.06 -3.54 12.32
C GLY A 94 4.68 -3.24 10.88
N ASP A 95 3.88 -2.20 10.66
CA ASP A 95 3.41 -1.82 9.33
C ASP A 95 3.46 -0.31 9.11
N PHE A 96 3.46 0.12 7.85
CA PHE A 96 3.16 1.49 7.46
C PHE A 96 1.65 1.72 7.52
N LEU A 97 1.27 2.75 8.26
CA LEU A 97 -0.12 3.17 8.39
C LEU A 97 -0.33 4.49 7.65
N PHE A 98 -1.18 4.48 6.64
CA PHE A 98 -1.55 5.63 5.82
C PHE A 98 -2.78 6.29 6.41
N ILE A 99 -2.60 7.52 6.90
CA ILE A 99 -3.66 8.32 7.52
C ILE A 99 -3.98 9.48 6.58
N PRO A 100 -5.23 9.62 6.10
CA PRO A 100 -5.59 10.72 5.22
C PRO A 100 -5.50 12.03 6.01
N GLN A 101 -4.99 13.07 5.35
CA GLN A 101 -5.07 14.41 5.93
C GLN A 101 -6.52 14.87 5.93
N LYS A 102 -6.91 15.63 6.97
CA LYS A 102 -8.18 16.34 6.92
C LYS A 102 -8.11 17.32 5.73
N PRO A 103 -9.19 17.43 4.93
CA PRO A 103 -9.24 18.39 3.83
C PRO A 103 -9.05 19.82 4.31
#